data_AF-A0A085WSD2-F1
#
_entry.id   AF-A0A085WSD2-F1
#
_cell.length_a   1.000
_cell.length_b   1.000
_cell.length_c   1.000
_cell.angle_alpha   90.00
_cell.angle_beta   90.00
_cell.angle_gamma   90.00
#
_symmetry.space_group_name_H-M   'P 1'
#
loop_
_entity.id
_entity.type
_entity.pdbx_description
1 polymer ?
#
loop_
_entity_poly.entity_id
_entity_poly.type
_entity_poly.pdbx_seq_one_letter_code
_entity_poly.pdbx_strand_id
1 'polypeptide(L)'
;MSYGSTSWRPWVLDEEAVKQVATARGNSMAEVALAWLLSKPMVTAPIVGATKLDHLEAAIRAVEVQLSPEDIAALEKPYKPHEVRGF
;
A
#
# COMPACT_ATOMS: atom_id res chain seq x y z
N MET A 1 26.16 -0.88 -3.39
CA MET A 1 24.81 -1.37 -3.08
C MET A 1 24.89 -2.88 -2.91
N SER A 2 24.82 -3.40 -1.68
CA SER A 2 24.77 -4.86 -1.43
C SER A 2 23.37 -5.25 -0.98
N TYR A 3 22.93 -6.41 -1.44
CA TYR A 3 21.74 -7.09 -0.97
C TYR A 3 21.93 -7.42 0.53
N GLY A 4 20.99 -7.01 1.41
CA GLY A 4 21.01 -7.35 2.85
C GLY A 4 21.25 -6.24 3.88
N SER A 5 21.24 -4.95 3.53
CA SER A 5 21.30 -3.87 4.54
C SER A 5 19.94 -3.65 5.23
N THR A 6 19.95 -3.42 6.55
CA THR A 6 18.78 -3.10 7.41
C THR A 6 17.99 -1.86 6.97
N SER A 7 18.53 -1.11 6.01
CA SER A 7 17.90 0.05 5.37
C SER A 7 16.91 -0.32 4.27
N TRP A 8 16.76 -1.59 3.90
CA TRP A 8 15.87 -2.02 2.82
C TRP A 8 14.77 -2.94 3.32
N ARG A 9 13.69 -2.35 3.85
CA ARG A 9 12.27 -2.54 3.46
C ARG A 9 11.52 -1.31 3.98
N PRO A 10 10.79 -0.54 3.15
CA PRO A 10 10.00 0.61 3.63
C PRO A 10 8.46 0.43 3.67
N TRP A 11 7.91 -0.74 3.34
CA TRP A 11 6.55 -0.75 2.78
C TRP A 11 5.58 -1.77 3.40
N VAL A 12 5.38 -1.72 4.73
CA VAL A 12 4.26 -2.44 5.36
C VAL A 12 3.22 -1.43 5.81
N LEU A 13 2.03 -1.50 5.21
CA LEU A 13 0.88 -0.72 5.65
C LEU A 13 0.36 -1.30 6.97
N ASP A 14 0.05 -0.41 7.90
CA ASP A 14 -0.70 -0.78 9.10
C ASP A 14 -2.19 -0.85 8.78
N GLU A 15 -2.84 -1.92 9.26
CA GLU A 15 -4.25 -2.21 8.95
C GLU A 15 -5.19 -1.10 9.44
N GLU A 16 -4.91 -0.54 10.62
CA GLU A 16 -5.76 0.47 11.24
C GLU A 16 -5.63 1.81 10.49
N ALA A 17 -4.42 2.19 10.08
CA ALA A 17 -4.23 3.37 9.24
C ALA A 17 -4.95 3.25 7.88
N VAL A 18 -4.87 2.09 7.22
CA VAL A 18 -5.58 1.84 5.96
C VAL A 18 -7.09 1.95 6.16
N LYS A 19 -7.62 1.37 7.23
CA LYS A 19 -9.04 1.40 7.56
C LYS A 19 -9.55 2.82 7.82
N GLN A 20 -8.77 3.65 8.51
CA GLN A 20 -9.12 5.05 8.77
C GLN A 20 -9.20 5.86 7.48
N VAL A 21 -8.19 5.76 6.61
CA VAL A 21 -8.17 6.46 5.31
C VAL A 21 -9.30 5.97 4.40
N ALA A 22 -9.50 4.66 4.32
CA ALA A 22 -10.59 4.05 3.54
C ALA A 22 -11.97 4.55 3.98
N THR A 23 -12.21 4.60 5.29
CA THR A 23 -13.46 5.10 5.86
C THR A 23 -13.65 6.59 5.57
N ALA A 24 -12.61 7.40 5.73
CA ALA A 24 -12.66 8.84 5.48
C ALA A 24 -12.96 9.17 4.00
N ARG A 25 -12.51 8.32 3.08
CA ARG A 25 -12.68 8.51 1.63
C ARG A 25 -13.87 7.77 1.02
N GLY A 26 -14.52 6.88 1.77
CA GLY A 26 -15.56 6.00 1.22
C GLY A 26 -15.04 4.96 0.22
N ASN A 27 -13.75 4.62 0.30
CA ASN A 27 -13.11 3.58 -0.51
C ASN A 27 -13.01 2.27 0.26
N SER A 28 -12.81 1.16 -0.45
CA SER A 28 -12.44 -0.09 0.21
C SER A 28 -10.98 -0.07 0.68
N MET A 29 -10.65 -0.86 1.69
CA MET A 29 -9.26 -1.00 2.15
C MET A 29 -8.33 -1.51 1.04
N ALA A 30 -8.83 -2.38 0.16
CA ALA A 30 -8.08 -2.88 -0.99
C ALA A 30 -7.80 -1.77 -2.01
N GLU A 31 -8.79 -0.92 -2.31
CA GLU A 31 -8.62 0.24 -3.18
C GLU A 31 -7.55 1.19 -2.63
N VAL A 32 -7.61 1.54 -1.33
CA VAL A 32 -6.63 2.44 -0.71
C VAL A 32 -5.23 1.85 -0.70
N ALA A 33 -5.09 0.57 -0.36
CA ALA A 33 -3.77 -0.09 -0.31
C ALA A 33 -3.12 -0.17 -1.71
N LEU A 34 -3.91 -0.50 -2.74
CA LEU A 34 -3.42 -0.56 -4.12
C LEU A 34 -3.14 0.84 -4.68
N ALA A 35 -3.97 1.83 -4.38
CA ALA A 35 -3.74 3.23 -4.77
C ALA A 35 -2.45 3.79 -4.13
N TRP A 36 -2.19 3.45 -2.87
CA TRP A 36 -0.95 3.80 -2.20
C TRP A 36 0.26 3.16 -2.87
N LEU A 37 0.17 1.88 -3.25
CA LEU A 37 1.24 1.19 -3.95
C LEU A 37 1.50 1.82 -5.34
N LEU A 38 0.44 2.17 -6.07
CA LEU A 38 0.48 2.86 -7.36
C LEU A 38 1.03 4.29 -7.27
N SER A 39 0.90 4.96 -6.12
CA SER A 39 1.45 6.31 -5.91
C SER A 39 2.99 6.36 -5.88
N LYS A 40 3.66 5.21 -5.77
CA LYS A 40 5.12 5.17 -5.62
C LYS A 40 5.80 5.34 -6.98
N PRO A 41 6.77 6.27 -7.11
CA PRO A 41 7.42 6.56 -8.39
C PRO A 41 8.20 5.38 -8.98
N MET A 42 8.57 4.40 -8.14
CA MET A 42 9.30 3.19 -8.55
C MET A 42 8.36 2.03 -8.94
N VAL A 43 7.05 2.18 -8.77
CA VAL A 43 6.07 1.13 -9.05
C VAL A 43 5.42 1.40 -10.40
N THR A 44 5.72 0.57 -11.39
CA THR A 44 5.06 0.64 -12.71
C THR A 44 3.65 0.05 -12.65
N ALA A 45 3.50 -1.14 -12.04
CA ALA A 45 2.22 -1.81 -11.85
C ALA A 45 2.32 -2.84 -10.72
N PRO A 46 1.29 -2.97 -9.86
CA PRO A 46 1.21 -4.03 -8.86
C PRO A 46 0.81 -5.36 -9.51
N ILE A 47 1.34 -6.46 -9.00
CA ILE A 47 0.89 -7.81 -9.35
C ILE A 47 -0.22 -8.19 -8.36
N VAL A 48 -1.44 -8.38 -8.85
CA VAL A 48 -2.62 -8.69 -8.02
C VAL A 48 -3.11 -10.10 -8.33
N GLY A 49 -3.26 -10.93 -7.28
CA GLY A 49 -3.92 -12.22 -7.38
C GLY A 49 -5.41 -12.10 -7.04
N ALA A 50 -6.29 -12.52 -7.95
CA ALA A 50 -7.74 -12.49 -7.73
C ALA A 50 -8.37 -13.86 -8.05
N THR A 51 -9.07 -14.42 -7.08
CA THR A 51 -9.91 -15.63 -7.25
C THR A 51 -11.41 -15.31 -7.22
N LYS A 52 -11.75 -14.05 -6.96
CA LYS A 52 -13.12 -13.50 -6.92
C LYS A 52 -13.18 -12.24 -7.76
N LEU A 53 -14.33 -11.97 -8.36
CA LEU A 53 -14.53 -10.80 -9.22
C LEU A 53 -14.34 -9.49 -8.46
N ASP A 54 -14.87 -9.40 -7.24
CA ASP A 54 -14.77 -8.19 -6.40
C ASP A 54 -13.31 -7.74 -6.15
N HIS A 55 -12.35 -8.69 -6.11
CA HIS A 55 -10.93 -8.34 -5.96
C HIS A 55 -10.38 -7.66 -7.22
N LEU A 56 -10.80 -8.14 -8.40
CA LEU A 56 -10.44 -7.52 -9.67
C LEU A 56 -11.07 -6.14 -9.81
N GLU A 57 -12.35 -5.99 -9.43
CA GLU A 57 -13.04 -4.70 -9.45
C GLU A 57 -12.36 -3.68 -8.53
N ALA A 58 -11.97 -4.07 -7.31
CA ALA A 58 -11.23 -3.20 -6.41
C ALA A 58 -9.87 -2.79 -6.99
N ALA A 59 -9.16 -3.70 -7.67
CA ALA A 59 -7.90 -3.40 -8.32
C ALA A 59 -8.04 -2.41 -9.49
N ILE A 60 -9.13 -2.51 -10.25
CA ILE A 60 -9.46 -1.55 -11.32
C ILE A 60 -9.78 -0.18 -10.72
N ARG A 61 -10.66 -0.12 -9.71
CA ARG A 61 -11.03 1.14 -9.05
C ARG A 61 -9.85 1.85 -8.41
N ALA A 62 -8.88 1.10 -7.87
CA ALA A 62 -7.68 1.65 -7.26
C ALA A 62 -6.87 2.54 -8.22
N VAL A 63 -6.94 2.30 -9.53
CA VAL A 63 -6.23 3.10 -10.54
C VAL A 63 -6.78 4.53 -10.62
N GLU A 64 -8.04 4.74 -10.27
CA GLU A 64 -8.68 6.05 -10.28
C GLU A 64 -8.56 6.78 -8.92
N VAL A 65 -8.11 6.09 -7.87
CA VAL A 65 -7.98 6.69 -6.54
C VAL A 65 -6.68 7.49 -6.45
N GLN A 66 -6.82 8.82 -6.35
CA GLN A 66 -5.72 9.73 -6.08
C GLN A 66 -5.65 10.03 -4.59
N LEU A 67 -4.60 9.55 -3.90
CA LEU A 67 -4.35 9.84 -2.50
C LEU A 67 -3.71 11.22 -2.32
N SER A 68 -4.12 11.96 -1.29
CA SER A 68 -3.48 13.23 -0.96
C SER A 68 -2.13 12.99 -0.24
N PRO A 69 -1.26 14.00 -0.16
CA PRO A 69 -0.04 13.91 0.63
C PRO A 69 -0.31 13.52 2.10
N GLU A 70 -1.41 14.02 2.67
CA GLU A 70 -1.85 13.71 4.03
C GLU A 70 -2.28 12.25 4.18
N ASP A 71 -3.01 11.71 3.20
CA ASP A 71 -3.38 10.29 3.17
C ASP A 71 -2.13 9.40 3.14
N ILE A 72 -1.18 9.73 2.26
CA ILE A 72 0.08 8.97 2.13
C ILE A 72 0.88 9.03 3.44
N ALA A 73 0.98 10.22 4.05
CA ALA A 73 1.66 10.39 5.33
C ALA A 73 0.99 9.60 6.45
N ALA A 74 -0.35 9.56 6.49
CA ALA A 74 -1.11 8.79 7.47
C ALA A 74 -0.87 7.28 7.31
N LEU A 75 -0.84 6.78 6.07
CA LEU A 75 -0.59 5.37 5.75
C LEU A 75 0.83 4.92 6.11
N GLU A 76 1.83 5.80 6.01
CA GLU A 76 3.24 5.46 6.24
C GLU A 76 3.69 5.68 7.69
N LYS A 77 3.03 6.58 8.43
CA LYS A 77 3.39 6.93 9.80
C LYS A 77 3.55 5.72 10.76
N PRO A 78 2.71 4.67 10.72
CA PRO A 78 2.83 3.54 11.64
C PRO A 78 3.99 2.58 11.29
N TYR A 79 4.63 2.75 10.13
CA TYR A 79 5.62 1.80 9.65
C TYR A 79 6.80 1.66 10.62
N LYS A 80 7.12 0.41 10.98
CA LYS A 80 8.32 0.05 11.74
C LYS A 80 9.17 -0.89 10.89
N PRO A 81 10.43 -0.54 10.60
CA PRO A 81 11.36 -1.45 9.96
C PRO A 81 11.45 -2.77 10.75
N HIS A 82 11.22 -3.89 10.07
CA HIS A 82 11.45 -5.20 10.65
C HIS A 82 12.91 -5.58 10.48
N GLU A 83 13.49 -6.19 11.53
CA GLU A 83 14.83 -6.77 11.43
C GLU A 83 14.87 -7.83 10.33
N VAL A 84 15.97 -7.83 9.57
CA VAL A 84 16.22 -8.84 8.54
C VAL A 84 16.26 -10.21 9.21
N ARG A 85 15.30 -11.09 8.89
CA ARG A 85 15.28 -12.48 9.34
C ARG A 85 15.67 -13.36 8.15
N GLY A 86 16.93 -13.79 8.12
CA GLY A 86 17.48 -14.70 7.11
C GLY A 86 19.00 -14.52 6.97
N PHE A 87 19.71 -15.64 6.72
CA PHE A 87 21.15 -15.69 6.43
C PHE A 87 21.37 -15.82 4.93
#